data_AF-A0A821YIX6-F1
#
_entry.id   AF-A0A821YIX6-F1
#
_cell.length_a   1.000
_cell.length_b   1.000
_cell.length_c   1.000
_cell.angle_alpha   90.00
_cell.angle_beta   90.00
_cell.angle_gamma   90.00
#
_symmetry.space_group_name_H-M   'P 1'
#
loop_
_entity.id
_entity.type
_entity.pdbx_description
1 polymer ?
#
loop_
_entity_poly.entity_id
_entity_poly.type
_entity_poly.pdbx_seq_one_letter_code
_entity_poly.pdbx_strand_id
1 'polypeptide(L)'
;MIDDDDDHEYSPIETLIINDCIRLDEINDILSYFPNLHRLSIDYLDDENNCQFSQQINCDKINHVRICGTQSKNSIINYFPNAIELTFDLSNDSITVDLNRILPLSKLRKLAIECYQFPFKRLIKLLYSTVNLNSLKIRRTSINDTEYELIQQSEFFQMISNKNMIKNLIIDECCTLTKIQLFVDICPQLQQLTSGMN
;
A
#
# COMPACT_ATOMS: atom_id res chain seq x y z
N MET A 1 -8.54 -6.44 51.34
CA MET A 1 -8.44 -5.78 50.02
C MET A 1 -7.74 -6.79 49.17
N ILE A 2 -8.46 -7.35 48.19
CA ILE A 2 -7.92 -8.32 47.25
C ILE A 2 -7.26 -7.45 46.18
N ASP A 3 -5.94 -7.57 46.05
CA ASP A 3 -5.20 -7.04 44.91
C ASP A 3 -5.54 -7.98 43.74
N ASP A 4 -6.54 -7.59 42.95
CA ASP A 4 -6.81 -8.19 41.64
C ASP A 4 -5.74 -7.67 40.67
N ASP A 5 -4.50 -8.16 40.82
CA ASP A 5 -3.51 -8.16 39.75
C ASP A 5 -3.96 -9.23 38.74
N ASP A 6 -4.94 -8.84 37.91
CA ASP A 6 -5.24 -9.54 36.67
C ASP A 6 -4.03 -9.32 35.75
N ASP A 7 -3.02 -10.20 35.88
CA ASP A 7 -1.97 -10.44 34.89
C ASP A 7 -2.65 -10.95 33.61
N HIS A 8 -3.38 -10.07 32.92
CA HIS A 8 -3.81 -10.30 31.56
C HIS A 8 -2.55 -10.31 30.71
N GLU A 9 -1.99 -11.51 30.55
CA GLU A 9 -0.89 -11.79 29.65
C GLU A 9 -1.32 -11.33 28.25
N TYR A 10 -0.85 -10.14 27.86
CA TYR A 10 -1.23 -9.54 26.60
C TYR A 10 -0.85 -10.46 25.44
N SER A 11 -1.72 -10.52 24.43
CA SER A 11 -1.49 -11.39 23.28
C SER A 11 -0.13 -11.10 22.61
N PRO A 12 0.71 -12.13 22.36
CA PRO A 12 2.00 -11.97 21.68
C PRO A 12 1.82 -11.83 20.15
N ILE A 13 0.59 -11.72 19.66
CA ILE A 13 0.30 -11.66 18.23
C ILE A 13 0.77 -10.32 17.65
N GLU A 14 1.71 -10.41 16.73
CA GLU A 14 2.33 -9.29 16.02
C GLU A 14 1.78 -9.07 14.60
N THR A 15 1.20 -10.13 14.02
CA THR A 15 0.63 -10.15 12.67
C THR A 15 -0.76 -10.76 12.71
N LEU A 16 -1.73 -10.06 12.14
CA LEU A 16 -3.11 -10.51 12.01
C LEU A 16 -3.51 -10.52 10.54
N ILE A 17 -4.12 -11.63 10.12
CA ILE A 17 -4.63 -11.83 8.76
C ILE A 17 -6.11 -12.13 8.88
N ILE A 18 -6.92 -11.29 8.24
CA ILE A 18 -8.37 -11.38 8.20
C ILE A 18 -8.75 -11.61 6.74
N ASN A 19 -9.10 -12.87 6.42
CA ASN A 19 -9.52 -13.27 5.08
C ASN A 19 -11.03 -13.06 4.89
N ASP A 20 -11.52 -11.91 5.32
CA ASP A 20 -12.94 -11.55 5.24
C ASP A 20 -13.10 -10.02 5.13
N CYS A 21 -14.35 -9.60 4.95
CA CYS A 21 -14.77 -8.23 5.12
C CYS A 21 -14.71 -7.82 6.59
N ILE A 22 -14.00 -6.74 6.89
CA ILE A 22 -14.06 -6.08 8.19
C ILE A 22 -14.63 -4.69 8.02
N ARG A 23 -15.51 -4.32 8.94
CA ARG A 23 -15.94 -2.93 9.04
C ARG A 23 -14.85 -2.14 9.74
N LEU A 24 -14.63 -0.94 9.24
CA LEU A 24 -13.61 -0.05 9.77
C LEU A 24 -13.74 0.21 11.29
N ASP A 25 -14.96 0.27 11.82
CA ASP A 25 -15.22 0.49 13.25
C ASP A 25 -14.74 -0.67 14.14
N GLU A 26 -14.71 -1.88 13.60
CA GLU A 26 -14.25 -3.09 14.29
C GLU A 26 -12.72 -3.13 14.44
N ILE A 27 -11.97 -2.31 13.70
CA ILE A 27 -10.50 -2.28 13.79
C ILE A 27 -10.06 -1.87 15.20
N ASN A 28 -10.74 -0.91 15.83
CA ASN A 28 -10.39 -0.48 17.19
C ASN A 28 -10.55 -1.61 18.20
N ASP A 29 -11.64 -2.38 18.08
CA ASP A 29 -11.89 -3.52 18.95
C ASP A 29 -10.77 -4.56 18.78
N ILE A 30 -10.41 -4.88 17.54
CA ILE A 30 -9.27 -5.78 17.25
C ILE A 30 -7.97 -5.28 17.87
N LEU A 31 -7.64 -4.00 17.69
CA LEU A 31 -6.41 -3.43 18.24
C LEU A 31 -6.38 -3.46 19.77
N SER A 32 -7.54 -3.43 20.44
CA SER A 32 -7.62 -3.56 21.89
C SER A 32 -7.23 -4.97 22.38
N TYR A 33 -7.53 -6.01 21.60
CA TYR A 33 -7.17 -7.40 21.92
C TYR A 33 -5.71 -7.75 21.56
N PHE A 34 -5.10 -7.02 20.62
CA PHE A 34 -3.75 -7.31 20.11
C PHE A 34 -2.83 -6.08 20.25
N PRO A 35 -2.36 -5.77 21.47
CA PRO A 35 -1.59 -4.55 21.73
C PRO A 35 -0.19 -4.52 21.09
N ASN A 36 0.33 -5.69 20.70
CA ASN A 36 1.61 -5.88 20.00
C ASN A 36 1.46 -5.94 18.47
N LEU A 37 0.22 -5.82 17.96
CA LEU A 37 -0.06 -5.90 16.53
C LEU A 37 0.57 -4.72 15.79
N HIS A 38 1.37 -5.02 14.77
CA HIS A 38 1.99 -4.02 13.91
C HIS A 38 1.86 -4.33 12.42
N ARG A 39 1.48 -5.57 12.06
CA ARG A 39 1.14 -5.98 10.69
C ARG A 39 -0.33 -6.39 10.63
N LEU A 40 -1.10 -5.76 9.75
CA LEU A 40 -2.50 -6.06 9.52
C LEU A 40 -2.76 -6.36 8.05
N SER A 41 -3.32 -7.53 7.77
CA SER A 41 -3.78 -7.92 6.44
C SER A 41 -5.28 -8.12 6.46
N ILE A 42 -5.97 -7.42 5.57
CA ILE A 42 -7.43 -7.45 5.43
C ILE A 42 -7.76 -7.71 3.97
N ASP A 43 -8.58 -8.71 3.70
CA ASP A 43 -9.06 -8.98 2.35
C ASP A 43 -9.98 -7.86 1.88
N TYR A 44 -10.88 -7.38 2.73
CA TYR A 44 -11.81 -6.36 2.34
C TYR A 44 -12.13 -5.38 3.46
N LEU A 45 -11.91 -4.08 3.21
CA LEU A 45 -12.22 -3.02 4.15
C LEU A 45 -13.51 -2.30 3.73
N ASP A 46 -14.51 -2.35 4.62
CA ASP A 46 -15.81 -1.72 4.41
C ASP A 46 -16.00 -0.45 5.27
N ASP A 47 -16.53 0.59 4.62
CA ASP A 47 -16.81 1.92 5.18
C ASP A 47 -18.28 2.32 4.89
N GLU A 48 -19.20 1.36 5.05
CA GLU A 48 -20.63 1.56 4.72
C GLU A 48 -21.37 2.52 5.66
N ASN A 49 -20.78 2.92 6.78
CA ASN A 49 -21.45 3.80 7.73
C ASN A 49 -21.00 5.27 7.58
N ASN A 50 -21.97 6.16 7.40
CA ASN A 50 -21.88 7.62 7.63
C ASN A 50 -21.61 7.97 9.12
N CYS A 51 -20.90 7.11 9.84
CA CYS A 51 -20.58 7.34 11.23
C CYS A 51 -19.56 8.47 11.29
N GLN A 52 -20.00 9.59 11.85
CA GLN A 52 -19.14 10.66 12.34
C GLN A 52 -18.22 10.08 13.43
N PHE A 53 -17.16 9.38 13.03
CA PHE A 53 -16.14 8.92 13.97
C PHE A 53 -15.40 10.15 14.50
N SER A 54 -15.84 10.62 15.67
CA SER A 54 -15.13 11.56 16.52
C SER A 54 -14.06 10.87 17.38
N GLN A 55 -13.99 9.54 17.33
CA GLN A 55 -12.95 8.76 17.99
C GLN A 55 -11.80 8.54 17.01
N GLN A 56 -10.62 9.04 17.39
CA GLN A 56 -9.36 8.72 16.70
C GLN A 56 -9.18 7.20 16.68
N ILE A 57 -9.37 6.59 15.53
CA ILE A 57 -8.93 5.22 15.29
C ILE A 57 -7.41 5.21 15.53
N ASN A 58 -6.98 4.50 16.57
CA ASN A 58 -5.59 4.51 17.01
C ASN A 58 -4.84 3.34 16.37
N CYS A 59 -4.69 3.35 15.04
CA CYS A 59 -3.79 2.41 14.35
C CYS A 59 -2.35 2.92 14.34
N ASP A 60 -1.92 3.74 15.30
CA ASP A 60 -0.59 4.34 15.34
C ASP A 60 0.53 3.29 15.41
N LYS A 61 0.22 2.09 15.91
CA LYS A 61 1.16 0.97 16.01
C LYS A 61 1.32 0.19 14.70
N ILE A 62 0.35 0.29 13.78
CA ILE A 62 0.36 -0.45 12.53
C ILE A 62 1.36 0.20 11.57
N ASN A 63 2.39 -0.57 11.21
CA ASN A 63 3.45 -0.13 10.30
C ASN A 63 3.36 -0.79 8.92
N HIS A 64 2.66 -1.92 8.82
CA HIS A 64 2.40 -2.63 7.58
C HIS A 64 0.91 -2.94 7.42
N VAL A 65 0.37 -2.52 6.27
CA VAL A 65 -1.02 -2.72 5.90
C VAL A 65 -1.08 -3.51 4.58
N ARG A 66 -1.90 -4.56 4.54
CA ARG A 66 -2.28 -5.25 3.31
C ARG A 66 -3.79 -5.13 3.07
N ILE A 67 -4.17 -4.68 1.87
CA ILE A 67 -5.57 -4.45 1.47
C ILE A 67 -5.83 -5.12 0.13
N CYS A 68 -6.69 -6.13 0.09
CA CYS A 68 -7.10 -6.78 -1.16
C CYS A 68 -8.39 -6.15 -1.76
N GLY A 69 -9.09 -5.31 -1.01
CA GLY A 69 -10.45 -4.84 -1.29
C GLY A 69 -10.83 -3.58 -0.53
N THR A 70 -11.51 -2.63 -1.19
CA THR A 70 -12.10 -1.45 -0.53
C THR A 70 -13.46 -1.09 -1.14
N GLN A 71 -14.48 -0.85 -0.29
CA GLN A 71 -15.66 -0.07 -0.67
C GLN A 71 -15.72 1.19 0.20
N SER A 72 -14.94 2.23 -0.16
CA SER A 72 -15.07 3.52 0.54
C SER A 72 -16.12 4.39 -0.14
N LYS A 73 -17.23 4.67 0.55
CA LYS A 73 -18.23 5.66 0.11
C LYS A 73 -18.01 7.04 0.75
N ASN A 74 -17.18 7.14 1.80
CA ASN A 74 -17.08 8.31 2.69
C ASN A 74 -15.66 8.91 2.86
N SER A 75 -15.60 9.97 3.68
CA SER A 75 -14.67 11.12 3.67
C SER A 75 -13.57 11.12 4.75
N ILE A 76 -13.33 10.00 5.44
CA ILE A 76 -12.36 9.96 6.54
C ILE A 76 -10.94 9.65 6.00
N ILE A 77 -9.91 10.23 6.64
CA ILE A 77 -8.54 10.34 6.15
C ILE A 77 -7.54 9.80 7.19
N ASN A 78 -6.60 8.95 6.74
CA ASN A 78 -5.40 8.43 7.43
C ASN A 78 -5.64 7.50 8.63
N TYR A 79 -6.38 6.39 8.46
CA TYR A 79 -6.53 5.34 9.48
C TYR A 79 -5.22 4.78 9.99
N PHE A 80 -4.22 4.62 9.11
CA PHE A 80 -2.93 4.06 9.46
C PHE A 80 -1.84 5.13 9.33
N PRO A 81 -1.80 6.12 10.25
CA PRO A 81 -0.96 7.30 10.09
C PRO A 81 0.55 7.01 10.14
N ASN A 82 0.94 5.86 10.68
CA ASN A 82 2.32 5.41 10.82
C ASN A 82 2.68 4.22 9.91
N ALA A 83 1.78 3.82 9.00
CA ALA A 83 2.09 2.82 8.01
C ALA A 83 3.22 3.29 7.08
N ILE A 84 4.25 2.44 6.95
CA ILE A 84 5.41 2.64 6.08
C ILE A 84 5.55 1.54 5.03
N GLU A 85 4.84 0.42 5.21
CA GLU A 85 4.75 -0.68 4.26
C GLU A 85 3.28 -0.83 3.83
N LEU A 86 3.05 -0.92 2.52
CA LEU A 86 1.72 -1.18 1.95
C LEU A 86 1.80 -2.32 0.93
N THR A 87 0.88 -3.27 1.06
CA THR A 87 0.60 -4.29 0.04
C THR A 87 -0.84 -4.15 -0.44
N PHE A 88 -1.09 -4.18 -1.74
CA PHE A 88 -2.46 -4.21 -2.25
C PHE A 88 -2.63 -5.04 -3.51
N ASP A 89 -3.82 -5.59 -3.68
CA ASP A 89 -4.22 -6.44 -4.80
C ASP A 89 -5.45 -5.86 -5.51
N LEU A 90 -5.37 -4.58 -5.90
CA LEU A 90 -6.48 -3.83 -6.45
C LEU A 90 -6.10 -3.05 -7.71
N SER A 91 -7.00 -3.05 -8.68
CA SER A 91 -6.84 -2.33 -9.95
C SER A 91 -8.02 -1.39 -10.25
N ASN A 92 -8.52 -0.64 -9.26
CA ASN A 92 -9.54 0.38 -9.50
C ASN A 92 -8.91 1.69 -10.05
N ASP A 93 -9.72 2.57 -10.64
CA ASP A 93 -9.26 3.84 -11.23
C ASP A 93 -8.88 4.89 -10.17
N SER A 94 -9.50 4.81 -9.00
CA SER A 94 -9.34 5.75 -7.88
C SER A 94 -8.26 5.33 -6.87
N ILE A 95 -7.46 4.29 -7.16
CA ILE A 95 -6.64 3.61 -6.14
C ILE A 95 -5.71 4.56 -5.39
N THR A 96 -5.09 5.52 -6.06
CA THR A 96 -4.21 6.50 -5.41
C THR A 96 -4.99 7.39 -4.43
N VAL A 97 -6.21 7.78 -4.79
CA VAL A 97 -7.08 8.59 -3.93
C VAL A 97 -7.57 7.75 -2.76
N ASP A 98 -8.04 6.53 -3.02
CA ASP A 98 -8.58 5.63 -2.01
C ASP A 98 -7.49 5.26 -0.98
N LEU A 99 -6.30 4.87 -1.44
CA LEU A 99 -5.18 4.56 -0.56
C LEU A 99 -4.72 5.79 0.23
N ASN A 100 -4.70 6.99 -0.36
CA ASN A 100 -4.30 8.20 0.35
C ASN A 100 -5.33 8.67 1.39
N ARG A 101 -6.57 8.15 1.32
CA ARG A 101 -7.55 8.29 2.42
C ARG A 101 -7.31 7.28 3.52
N ILE A 102 -6.73 6.13 3.22
CA ILE A 102 -6.47 5.08 4.21
C ILE A 102 -5.18 5.34 4.98
N LEU A 103 -4.14 5.83 4.30
CA LEU A 103 -2.84 6.10 4.91
C LEU A 103 -2.07 7.19 4.14
N PRO A 104 -1.13 7.90 4.80
CA PRO A 104 -0.34 8.94 4.16
C PRO A 104 0.71 8.34 3.21
N LEU A 105 0.41 8.31 1.91
CA LEU A 105 1.28 7.71 0.88
C LEU A 105 2.70 8.28 0.87
N SER A 106 2.87 9.55 1.25
CA SER A 106 4.18 10.20 1.32
C SER A 106 5.11 9.61 2.37
N LYS A 107 4.60 8.87 3.38
CA LYS A 107 5.42 8.19 4.39
C LYS A 107 5.87 6.79 3.97
N LEU A 108 5.27 6.22 2.92
CA LEU A 108 5.57 4.86 2.50
C LEU A 108 7.03 4.72 2.07
N ARG A 109 7.64 3.64 2.56
CA ARG A 109 8.98 3.19 2.22
C ARG A 109 8.94 1.95 1.34
N LYS A 110 8.01 1.03 1.60
CA LYS A 110 7.82 -0.19 0.81
C LYS A 110 6.40 -0.27 0.24
N LEU A 111 6.32 -0.68 -1.02
CA LEU A 111 5.06 -0.85 -1.73
C LEU A 111 5.09 -2.18 -2.49
N ALA A 112 4.08 -3.01 -2.28
CA ALA A 112 3.85 -4.23 -3.04
C ALA A 112 2.50 -4.13 -3.76
N ILE A 113 2.53 -4.31 -5.08
CA ILE A 113 1.35 -4.34 -5.96
C ILE A 113 1.20 -5.76 -6.48
N GLU A 114 0.29 -6.51 -5.88
CA GLU A 114 0.09 -7.94 -6.18
C GLU A 114 -0.93 -8.18 -7.30
N CYS A 115 -1.56 -7.12 -7.78
CA CYS A 115 -2.56 -7.22 -8.84
C CYS A 115 -1.99 -7.83 -10.12
N TYR A 116 -2.78 -8.72 -10.73
CA TYR A 116 -2.33 -9.53 -11.86
C TYR A 116 -1.84 -8.71 -13.05
N GLN A 117 -2.39 -7.51 -13.28
CA GLN A 117 -1.95 -6.65 -14.38
C GLN A 117 -2.21 -5.17 -14.04
N PHE A 118 -1.23 -4.52 -13.43
CA PHE A 118 -1.37 -3.12 -13.01
C PHE A 118 -1.03 -2.15 -14.15
N PRO A 119 -1.93 -1.21 -14.53
CA PRO A 119 -1.63 -0.25 -15.59
C PRO A 119 -0.44 0.64 -15.25
N PHE A 120 0.56 0.68 -16.14
CA PHE A 120 1.79 1.44 -15.89
C PHE A 120 1.52 2.95 -15.70
N LYS A 121 0.56 3.52 -16.45
CA LYS A 121 0.12 4.90 -16.25
C LYS A 121 -0.40 5.17 -14.83
N ARG A 122 -1.06 4.19 -14.20
CA ARG A 122 -1.51 4.30 -12.80
C ARG A 122 -0.34 4.14 -11.84
N LEU A 123 0.64 3.30 -12.15
CA LEU A 123 1.87 3.20 -11.37
C LEU A 123 2.58 4.54 -11.29
N ILE A 124 2.78 5.21 -12.43
CA ILE A 124 3.37 6.56 -12.47
C ILE A 124 2.62 7.51 -11.53
N LYS A 125 1.28 7.58 -11.62
CA LYS A 125 0.49 8.43 -10.70
C LYS A 125 0.66 8.05 -9.22
N LEU A 126 0.74 6.76 -8.91
CA LEU A 126 0.94 6.29 -7.54
C LEU A 126 2.33 6.66 -7.02
N LEU A 127 3.37 6.49 -7.85
CA LEU A 127 4.75 6.85 -7.53
C LEU A 127 4.94 8.36 -7.32
N TYR A 128 4.13 9.18 -7.98
CA TYR A 128 4.11 10.62 -7.71
C TYR A 128 3.70 10.94 -6.27
N SER A 129 2.80 10.14 -5.68
CA SER A 129 2.31 10.31 -4.31
C SER A 129 3.18 9.62 -3.25
N THR A 130 4.07 8.70 -3.63
CA THR A 130 4.93 7.92 -2.74
C THR A 130 6.39 8.37 -2.80
N VAL A 131 6.63 9.65 -2.54
CA VAL A 131 7.94 10.32 -2.74
C VAL A 131 9.11 9.72 -1.94
N ASN A 132 8.86 9.04 -0.82
CA ASN A 132 9.88 8.43 0.03
C ASN A 132 10.06 6.91 -0.21
N LEU A 133 9.46 6.39 -1.28
CA LEU A 133 9.49 4.97 -1.58
C LEU A 133 10.91 4.51 -1.94
N ASN A 134 11.38 3.47 -1.25
CA ASN A 134 12.71 2.88 -1.46
C ASN A 134 12.63 1.48 -2.08
N SER A 135 11.51 0.79 -1.91
CA SER A 135 11.29 -0.57 -2.35
C SER A 135 9.95 -0.69 -3.03
N LEU A 136 9.96 -1.17 -4.27
CA LEU A 136 8.77 -1.42 -5.07
C LEU A 136 8.77 -2.88 -5.51
N LYS A 137 7.70 -3.59 -5.17
CA LYS A 137 7.41 -4.92 -5.70
C LYS A 137 6.16 -4.82 -6.55
N ILE A 138 6.22 -5.33 -7.78
CA ILE A 138 5.06 -5.39 -8.67
C ILE A 138 4.98 -6.78 -9.25
N ARG A 139 3.78 -7.34 -9.30
CA ARG A 139 3.58 -8.63 -9.95
C ARG A 139 3.79 -8.53 -11.46
N ARG A 140 3.00 -7.70 -12.13
CA ARG A 140 3.05 -7.49 -13.58
C ARG A 140 2.45 -6.13 -13.94
N THR A 141 2.98 -5.49 -14.98
CA THR A 141 2.41 -4.24 -15.53
C THR A 141 1.82 -4.41 -16.93
N SER A 142 0.66 -3.77 -17.15
CA SER A 142 0.12 -3.50 -18.49
C SER A 142 0.67 -2.19 -19.02
N ILE A 143 1.22 -2.27 -20.22
CA ILE A 143 1.56 -1.12 -21.07
C ILE A 143 1.45 -1.61 -22.51
N ASN A 144 0.72 -0.89 -23.34
CA ASN A 144 0.74 -1.11 -24.79
C ASN A 144 1.74 -0.15 -25.46
N ASP A 145 2.17 -0.46 -26.68
CA ASP A 145 3.23 0.30 -27.36
C ASP A 145 2.83 1.75 -27.64
N THR A 146 1.55 2.01 -27.94
CA THR A 146 1.04 3.37 -28.14
C THR A 146 1.06 4.19 -26.84
N GLU A 147 0.74 3.56 -25.71
CA GLU A 147 0.79 4.18 -24.37
C GLU A 147 2.22 4.45 -23.94
N TYR A 148 3.18 3.63 -24.37
CA TYR A 148 4.60 3.76 -24.03
C TYR A 148 5.13 5.14 -24.39
N GLU A 149 4.98 5.54 -25.66
CA GLU A 149 5.47 6.84 -26.15
C GLU A 149 4.77 8.01 -25.44
N LEU A 150 3.45 7.91 -25.25
CA LEU A 150 2.66 8.94 -24.58
C LEU A 150 3.03 9.09 -23.10
N ILE A 151 3.36 7.99 -22.42
CA ILE A 151 3.75 8.02 -21.02
C ILE A 151 5.13 8.68 -20.87
N GLN A 152 6.10 8.35 -21.71
CA GLN A 152 7.43 8.95 -21.66
C GLN A 152 7.41 10.48 -21.88
N GLN A 153 6.46 10.96 -22.69
CA GLN A 153 6.25 12.39 -22.92
C GLN A 153 5.47 13.11 -21.80
N SER A 154 4.91 12.36 -20.84
CA SER A 154 4.10 12.96 -19.78
C SER A 154 4.94 13.67 -18.72
N GLU A 155 4.42 14.79 -18.20
CA GLU A 155 5.05 15.54 -17.12
C GLU A 155 5.28 14.68 -15.87
N PHE A 156 4.30 13.83 -15.51
CA PHE A 156 4.44 12.90 -14.40
C PHE A 156 5.64 11.95 -14.56
N PHE A 157 5.84 11.41 -15.76
CA PHE A 157 6.97 10.54 -16.03
C PHE A 157 8.29 11.30 -15.86
N GLN A 158 8.41 12.50 -16.42
CA GLN A 158 9.62 13.32 -16.29
C GLN A 158 9.88 13.72 -14.82
N MET A 159 8.84 14.05 -14.05
CA MET A 159 8.99 14.38 -12.63
C MET A 159 9.50 13.19 -11.81
N ILE A 160 8.93 12.00 -12.04
CA ILE A 160 9.29 10.79 -11.29
C ILE A 160 10.69 10.34 -11.68
N SER A 161 11.00 10.30 -12.98
CA SER A 161 12.31 9.86 -13.49
C SER A 161 13.48 10.67 -12.95
N ASN A 162 13.24 11.88 -12.45
CA ASN A 162 14.27 12.73 -11.84
C ASN A 162 14.31 12.67 -10.30
N LYS A 163 13.21 12.30 -9.64
CA LYS A 163 13.05 12.44 -8.19
C LYS A 163 12.88 11.12 -7.44
N ASN A 164 12.55 10.05 -8.15
CA ASN A 164 12.25 8.77 -7.53
C ASN A 164 13.48 8.20 -6.80
N MET A 165 13.26 7.70 -5.58
CA MET A 165 14.29 7.18 -4.67
C MET A 165 14.27 5.65 -4.53
N ILE A 166 13.54 4.95 -5.39
CA ILE A 166 13.47 3.49 -5.39
C ILE A 166 14.87 2.94 -5.67
N LYS A 167 15.34 2.11 -4.72
CA LYS A 167 16.63 1.41 -4.81
C LYS A 167 16.43 -0.07 -5.13
N ASN A 168 15.31 -0.64 -4.71
CA ASN A 168 14.99 -2.05 -4.88
C ASN A 168 13.69 -2.19 -5.68
N LEU A 169 13.79 -2.80 -6.85
CA LEU A 169 12.65 -3.12 -7.70
C LEU A 169 12.57 -4.63 -7.91
N ILE A 170 11.40 -5.20 -7.59
CA ILE A 170 11.08 -6.60 -7.85
C ILE A 170 9.90 -6.65 -8.82
N ILE A 171 10.07 -7.39 -9.92
CA ILE A 171 9.02 -7.66 -10.88
C ILE A 171 8.82 -9.19 -10.96
N ASP A 172 7.75 -9.69 -10.33
CA ASP A 172 7.58 -11.14 -10.13
C ASP A 172 7.41 -11.89 -11.45
N GLU A 173 6.63 -11.34 -12.38
CA GLU A 173 6.42 -11.95 -13.69
C GLU A 173 7.43 -11.45 -14.72
N CYS A 174 7.88 -12.37 -15.59
CA CYS A 174 8.84 -12.07 -16.65
C CYS A 174 8.43 -10.84 -17.47
N CYS A 175 9.36 -9.89 -17.58
CA CYS A 175 9.19 -8.69 -18.37
C CYS A 175 10.11 -8.68 -19.60
N THR A 176 9.65 -8.02 -20.66
CA THR A 176 10.49 -7.75 -21.83
C THR A 176 11.56 -6.72 -21.47
N LEU A 177 12.67 -6.71 -22.21
CA LEU A 177 13.74 -5.72 -22.03
C LEU A 177 13.23 -4.29 -22.14
N THR A 178 12.30 -4.02 -23.06
CA THR A 178 11.68 -2.69 -23.22
C THR A 178 10.95 -2.23 -21.95
N LYS A 179 10.25 -3.14 -21.28
CA LYS A 179 9.58 -2.82 -20.00
C LYS A 179 10.60 -2.60 -18.89
N ILE A 180 11.64 -3.42 -18.83
CA ILE A 180 12.74 -3.25 -17.87
C ILE A 180 13.40 -1.88 -18.04
N GLN A 181 13.70 -1.48 -19.28
CA GLN A 181 14.28 -0.16 -19.57
C GLN A 181 13.42 0.97 -19.01
N LEU A 182 12.11 0.90 -19.24
CA LEU A 182 11.17 1.90 -18.76
C LEU A 182 11.10 1.96 -17.22
N PHE A 183 11.27 0.84 -16.52
CA PHE A 183 11.42 0.86 -15.06
C PHE A 183 12.72 1.49 -14.59
N VAL A 184 13.83 1.21 -15.29
CA VAL A 184 15.13 1.83 -15.03
C VAL A 184 15.05 3.34 -15.23
N ASP A 185 14.39 3.79 -16.30
CA ASP A 185 14.23 5.20 -16.62
C ASP A 185 13.49 5.97 -15.51
N ILE A 186 12.47 5.35 -14.88
CA ILE A 186 11.71 5.99 -13.80
C ILE A 186 12.33 5.81 -12.41
N CYS A 187 13.37 4.98 -12.27
CA CYS A 187 14.06 4.69 -11.01
C CYS A 187 15.57 4.99 -11.16
N PRO A 188 15.97 6.27 -11.26
CA PRO A 188 17.37 6.64 -11.53
C PRO A 188 18.36 6.20 -10.43
N GLN A 189 17.87 5.92 -9.22
CA GLN A 189 18.68 5.47 -8.08
C GLN A 189 18.65 3.95 -7.87
N LEU A 190 18.20 3.18 -8.88
CA LEU A 190 18.04 1.74 -8.76
C LEU A 190 19.38 1.06 -8.48
N GLN A 191 19.43 0.26 -7.41
CA GLN A 191 20.59 -0.51 -6.99
C GLN A 191 20.39 -2.00 -7.24
N GLN A 192 19.16 -2.48 -7.07
CA GLN A 192 18.78 -3.86 -7.25
C GLN A 192 17.51 -3.96 -8.10
N LEU A 193 17.62 -4.75 -9.16
CA LEU A 193 16.48 -5.18 -9.98
C LEU A 193 16.42 -6.70 -9.96
N THR A 194 15.28 -7.24 -9.53
CA THR A 194 14.96 -8.66 -9.66
C THR A 194 13.78 -8.81 -10.61
N SER A 195 13.91 -9.66 -11.62
CA SER A 195 12.83 -9.96 -12.58
C SER A 195 12.75 -11.47 -12.81
N GLY A 196 11.54 -12.01 -12.83
CA GLY A 196 11.26 -13.43 -13.03
C GLY A 196 10.78 -14.13 -11.76
N MET A 197 10.24 -15.34 -11.93
CA MET A 197 9.58 -16.08 -10.84
C MET A 197 10.56 -16.30 -9.67
N ASN A 198 10.23 -15.74 -8.51
CA ASN A 198 10.68 -16.25 -7.22
C ASN A 198 9.79 -17.40 -6.77
#